data_AF-A0AAV2PZQ7-F1
#
_entry.id   AF-A0AAV2PZQ7-F1
#
_cell.length_a   1.000
_cell.length_b   1.000
_cell.length_c   1.000
_cell.angle_alpha   90.00
_cell.angle_beta   90.00
_cell.angle_gamma   90.00
#
_symmetry.space_group_name_H-M   'P 1'
#
loop_
_entity.id
_entity.type
_entity.pdbx_description
1 polymer ?
#
loop_
_entity_poly.entity_id
_entity_poly.type
_entity_poly.pdbx_seq_one_letter_code
_entity_poly.pdbx_strand_id
1 'polypeptide(L)'
;MLFWAYSTPMSNEQVCKAASSESKRYNEELPCRTGPQTQHSRLNVEQNKECLIQISKFKFAQVISGLYKILQRVTEMRPHGPDFEKNYYESLLIVLDTLEKCLSSQPKDTTRDEAMNVKLLLREICQFISSDYPNDNPMVPQLKSLASKVLFALSLNNFNAVFSRISLRLQELSTSSTQEENPDYSDIELIQHINVDVIRLIRLLNETIQKFRHLKKNAQVVLMNSLERAIWNWMDTYPNEFADLQNRKYEQLKK
;
A
#
# COMPACT_ATOMS: atom_id res chain seq x y z
N MET A 1 -18.71 23.41 3.63
CA MET A 1 -20.01 22.84 3.22
C MET A 1 -20.20 21.48 3.91
N LEU A 2 -20.45 21.50 5.23
CA LEU A 2 -20.66 20.33 6.09
C LEU A 2 -22.13 20.29 6.52
N PHE A 3 -23.05 20.12 5.56
CA PHE A 3 -24.49 20.03 5.80
C PHE A 3 -24.99 18.57 5.74
N TRP A 4 -24.12 17.60 6.02
CA TRP A 4 -24.42 16.17 5.85
C TRP A 4 -24.74 15.45 7.17
N ALA A 5 -24.64 16.12 8.31
CA ALA A 5 -24.74 15.47 9.62
C ALA A 5 -26.18 15.41 10.20
N TYR A 6 -27.17 16.13 9.64
CA TYR A 6 -28.46 16.31 10.34
C TYR A 6 -29.76 16.14 9.52
N SER A 7 -29.74 15.68 8.28
CA SER A 7 -30.99 15.48 7.52
C SER A 7 -31.00 14.17 6.75
N THR A 8 -31.90 13.27 7.19
CA THR A 8 -32.34 12.00 6.56
C THR A 8 -31.25 10.94 6.29
N PRO A 9 -31.48 9.66 6.65
CA PRO A 9 -30.56 8.60 6.24
C PRO A 9 -30.57 8.52 4.71
N MET A 10 -29.49 8.97 4.08
CA MET A 10 -29.31 8.80 2.64
C MET A 10 -29.44 7.32 2.28
N SER A 11 -30.17 7.04 1.20
CA SER A 11 -30.24 5.67 0.71
C SER A 11 -28.85 5.19 0.26
N ASN A 12 -28.58 3.89 0.40
CA ASN A 12 -27.31 3.29 -0.02
C ASN A 12 -26.93 3.66 -1.47
N GLU A 13 -27.92 3.84 -2.35
CA GLU A 13 -27.73 4.23 -3.74
C GLU A 13 -27.22 5.67 -3.91
N GLN A 14 -27.70 6.61 -3.08
CA GLN A 14 -27.27 8.01 -3.10
C GLN A 14 -25.81 8.15 -2.69
N VAL A 15 -25.37 7.40 -1.67
CA VAL A 15 -23.97 7.42 -1.22
C VAL A 15 -23.03 6.82 -2.28
N CYS A 16 -23.46 5.76 -2.99
CA CYS A 16 -22.69 5.18 -4.10
C CYS A 16 -22.54 6.16 -5.28
N LYS A 17 -23.60 6.90 -5.61
CA LYS A 17 -23.57 7.96 -6.63
C LYS A 17 -22.62 9.09 -6.21
N ALA A 18 -22.67 9.53 -4.95
CA ALA A 18 -21.78 10.53 -4.40
C ALA A 18 -20.30 10.11 -4.46
N ALA A 19 -19.98 8.87 -4.08
CA ALA A 19 -18.61 8.33 -4.17
C ALA A 19 -18.08 8.36 -5.62
N SER A 20 -18.93 8.03 -6.58
CA SER A 20 -18.58 8.01 -8.01
C SER A 20 -18.39 9.41 -8.57
N SER A 21 -19.27 10.35 -8.24
CA SER A 21 -19.14 11.76 -8.66
C SER A 21 -17.91 12.41 -8.05
N GLU A 22 -17.63 12.14 -6.77
CA GLU A 22 -16.48 12.71 -6.07
C GLU A 22 -15.17 12.18 -6.65
N SER A 23 -15.09 10.87 -6.93
CA SER A 23 -13.93 10.27 -7.61
C SER A 23 -13.68 10.90 -8.98
N LYS A 24 -14.75 11.19 -9.74
CA LYS A 24 -14.63 11.84 -11.05
C LYS A 24 -14.06 13.26 -10.91
N ARG A 25 -14.60 14.06 -9.98
CA ARG A 25 -14.14 15.43 -9.74
C ARG A 25 -12.69 15.45 -9.24
N TYR A 26 -12.36 14.57 -8.31
CA TYR A 26 -11.00 14.37 -7.83
C TYR A 26 -10.02 14.06 -8.97
N ASN A 27 -10.39 13.17 -9.90
CA ASN A 27 -9.56 12.84 -11.07
C ASN A 27 -9.38 14.01 -12.05
N GLU A 28 -10.42 14.81 -12.27
CA GLU A 28 -10.38 15.96 -13.19
C GLU A 28 -9.48 17.08 -12.67
N GLU A 29 -9.34 17.24 -11.36
CA GLU A 29 -8.54 18.29 -10.73
C GLU A 29 -7.04 17.92 -10.57
N LEU A 30 -6.63 16.70 -10.92
CA LEU A 30 -5.22 16.27 -10.76
C LEU A 30 -4.26 17.09 -11.64
N PRO A 31 -3.02 17.36 -11.18
CA PRO A 31 -2.02 18.12 -11.94
C PRO A 31 -1.75 17.59 -13.36
N CYS A 32 -1.80 16.28 -13.57
CA CYS A 32 -1.63 15.66 -14.88
C CYS A 32 -2.76 16.00 -15.88
N ARG A 33 -3.91 16.50 -15.40
CA ARG A 33 -5.06 16.91 -16.23
C ARG A 33 -5.14 18.43 -16.41
N THR A 34 -4.85 19.17 -15.36
CA THR A 34 -5.05 20.62 -15.30
C THR A 34 -3.75 21.41 -15.50
N GLY A 35 -2.60 20.75 -15.42
CA GLY A 35 -1.28 21.38 -15.49
C GLY A 35 -0.87 22.00 -14.15
N PRO A 36 -0.03 23.06 -14.19
CA PRO A 36 0.49 23.72 -12.99
C PRO A 36 -0.62 24.18 -12.04
N GLN A 37 -0.54 23.74 -10.79
CA GLN A 37 -1.56 24.02 -9.78
C GLN A 37 -1.47 25.44 -9.23
N THR A 38 -2.60 26.15 -9.23
CA THR A 38 -2.80 27.40 -8.49
C THR A 38 -3.09 27.11 -7.02
N GLN A 39 -3.02 28.12 -6.15
CA GLN A 39 -3.41 27.95 -4.74
C GLN A 39 -4.86 27.45 -4.60
N HIS A 40 -5.77 27.94 -5.43
CA HIS A 40 -7.17 27.53 -5.41
C HIS A 40 -7.36 26.07 -5.83
N SER A 41 -6.69 25.63 -6.90
CA SER A 41 -6.81 24.24 -7.37
C SER A 41 -6.22 23.24 -6.37
N ARG A 42 -5.12 23.60 -5.66
CA ARG A 42 -4.61 22.78 -4.55
C ARG A 42 -5.62 22.61 -3.41
N LEU A 43 -6.30 23.69 -3.03
CA LEU A 43 -7.35 23.63 -2.00
C LEU A 43 -8.52 22.74 -2.43
N ASN A 44 -8.93 22.81 -3.71
CA ASN A 44 -9.96 21.94 -4.27
C ASN A 44 -9.56 20.46 -4.18
N VAL A 45 -8.32 20.13 -4.58
CA VAL A 45 -7.82 18.75 -4.53
C VAL A 45 -7.81 18.22 -3.10
N GLU A 46 -7.31 19.01 -2.14
CA GLU A 46 -7.31 18.61 -0.72
C GLU A 46 -8.74 18.47 -0.15
N GLN A 47 -9.68 19.32 -0.56
CA GLN A 47 -11.07 19.18 -0.15
C GLN A 47 -11.72 17.91 -0.73
N ASN A 48 -11.51 17.62 -2.02
CA ASN A 48 -12.04 16.42 -2.67
C ASN A 48 -11.47 15.15 -2.03
N LYS A 49 -10.18 15.18 -1.70
CA LYS A 49 -9.48 14.12 -0.96
C LYS A 49 -10.09 13.88 0.41
N GLU A 50 -10.31 14.93 1.21
CA GLU A 50 -10.96 14.80 2.51
C GLU A 50 -12.38 14.23 2.38
N CYS A 51 -13.15 14.68 1.38
CA CYS A 51 -14.46 14.11 1.06
C CYS A 51 -14.37 12.60 0.78
N LEU A 52 -13.43 12.16 -0.07
CA LEU A 52 -13.24 10.74 -0.39
C LEU A 52 -12.87 9.92 0.86
N ILE A 53 -12.01 10.45 1.72
CA ILE A 53 -11.64 9.81 2.99
C ILE A 53 -12.88 9.63 3.87
N GLN A 54 -13.72 10.66 4.02
CA GLN A 54 -14.94 10.54 4.82
C GLN A 54 -15.94 9.55 4.21
N ILE A 55 -16.12 9.55 2.89
CA ILE A 55 -16.99 8.58 2.21
C ILE A 55 -16.45 7.15 2.37
N SER A 56 -15.13 6.96 2.35
CA SER A 56 -14.49 5.64 2.45
C SER A 56 -14.84 4.90 3.74
N LYS A 57 -15.14 5.63 4.83
CA LYS A 57 -15.58 5.05 6.11
C LYS A 57 -16.93 4.33 6.02
N PHE A 58 -17.75 4.67 5.03
CA PHE A 58 -19.08 4.10 4.82
C PHE A 58 -19.19 3.25 3.55
N LYS A 59 -18.39 3.57 2.53
CA LYS A 59 -18.40 2.94 1.20
C LYS A 59 -16.97 2.64 0.72
N PHE A 60 -16.24 1.91 1.55
CA PHE A 60 -14.82 1.59 1.33
C PHE A 60 -14.58 0.95 -0.05
N ALA A 61 -15.29 -0.13 -0.37
CA ALA A 61 -15.13 -0.84 -1.64
C ALA A 61 -15.28 0.07 -2.87
N GLN A 62 -16.28 0.94 -2.87
CA GLN A 62 -16.56 1.86 -3.98
C GLN A 62 -15.46 2.92 -4.11
N VAL A 63 -15.03 3.53 -3.00
CA VAL A 63 -13.98 4.56 -3.02
C VAL A 63 -12.65 3.96 -3.46
N ILE A 64 -12.26 2.80 -2.92
CA ILE A 64 -11.02 2.12 -3.33
C ILE A 64 -11.07 1.71 -4.80
N SER A 65 -12.21 1.21 -5.29
CA SER A 65 -12.36 0.90 -6.72
C SER A 65 -12.24 2.14 -7.61
N GLY A 66 -12.81 3.28 -7.18
CA GLY A 66 -12.69 4.56 -7.84
C GLY A 66 -11.24 5.05 -7.90
N LEU A 67 -10.57 5.10 -6.74
CA LEU A 67 -9.16 5.51 -6.62
C LEU A 67 -8.22 4.59 -7.40
N TYR A 68 -8.45 3.27 -7.38
CA TYR A 68 -7.70 2.31 -8.19
C TYR A 68 -7.80 2.63 -9.69
N LYS A 69 -9.01 2.87 -10.21
CA LYS A 69 -9.22 3.25 -11.62
C LYS A 69 -8.51 4.56 -11.98
N ILE A 70 -8.46 5.50 -11.04
CA ILE A 70 -7.75 6.77 -11.23
C ILE A 70 -6.24 6.52 -11.28
N LEU A 71 -5.71 5.72 -10.34
CA LEU A 71 -4.30 5.32 -10.31
C LEU A 71 -3.88 4.65 -11.62
N GLN A 72 -4.68 3.71 -12.14
CA GLN A 72 -4.41 3.07 -13.43
C GLN A 72 -4.35 4.10 -14.56
N ARG A 73 -5.35 4.98 -14.66
CA ARG A 73 -5.37 6.03 -15.69
C ARG A 73 -4.19 6.99 -15.59
N VAL A 74 -3.71 7.28 -14.38
CA VAL A 74 -2.52 8.11 -14.18
C VAL A 74 -1.29 7.36 -14.66
N THR A 75 -1.11 6.11 -14.22
CA THR A 75 0.04 5.26 -14.57
C THR A 75 0.15 4.96 -16.07
N GLU A 76 -0.97 4.86 -16.77
CA GLU A 76 -1.01 4.68 -18.23
C GLU A 76 -0.59 5.93 -19.02
N MET A 77 -0.55 7.11 -18.38
CA MET A 77 -0.07 8.32 -19.04
C MET A 77 1.45 8.25 -19.23
N ARG A 78 1.89 8.35 -20.48
CA ARG A 78 3.30 8.57 -20.81
C ARG A 78 3.60 10.07 -20.68
N PRO A 79 4.38 10.51 -19.69
CA PRO A 79 4.76 11.91 -19.59
C PRO A 79 5.67 12.29 -20.77
N HIS A 80 5.38 13.39 -21.45
CA HIS A 80 6.20 13.92 -22.54
C HIS A 80 6.74 15.29 -22.14
N GLY A 81 8.00 15.35 -21.73
CA GLY A 81 8.67 16.58 -21.30
C GLY A 81 8.63 16.85 -19.78
N PRO A 82 9.51 17.71 -19.27
CA PRO A 82 9.79 17.83 -17.83
C PRO A 82 8.61 18.37 -17.01
N ASP A 83 7.85 19.33 -17.53
CA ASP A 83 6.67 19.86 -16.83
C ASP A 83 5.54 18.82 -16.73
N PHE A 84 5.35 18.02 -17.78
CA PHE A 84 4.37 16.92 -17.78
C PHE A 84 4.82 15.78 -16.87
N GLU A 85 6.12 15.48 -16.82
CA GLU A 85 6.69 14.50 -15.91
C GLU A 85 6.48 14.90 -14.45
N LYS A 86 6.78 16.16 -14.09
CA LYS A 86 6.51 16.67 -12.75
C LYS A 86 5.04 16.54 -12.37
N ASN A 87 4.13 17.01 -13.22
CA ASN A 87 2.68 16.93 -12.97
C ASN A 87 2.19 15.47 -12.86
N TYR A 88 2.79 14.55 -13.61
CA TYR A 88 2.52 13.11 -13.52
C TYR A 88 2.90 12.56 -12.13
N TYR A 89 4.13 12.80 -11.66
CA TYR A 89 4.56 12.34 -10.33
C TYR A 89 3.79 13.03 -9.19
N GLU A 90 3.50 14.33 -9.29
CA GLU A 90 2.65 15.02 -8.31
C GLU A 90 1.27 14.37 -8.22
N SER A 91 0.69 13.99 -9.36
CA SER A 91 -0.63 13.32 -9.39
C SER A 91 -0.57 11.93 -8.76
N LEU A 92 0.48 11.15 -9.04
CA LEU A 92 0.69 9.85 -8.38
C LEU A 92 0.80 10.01 -6.85
N LEU A 93 1.57 11.00 -6.38
CA LEU A 93 1.72 11.26 -4.95
C LEU A 93 0.37 11.60 -4.29
N ILE A 94 -0.45 12.46 -4.90
CA ILE A 94 -1.76 12.83 -4.35
C ILE A 94 -2.69 11.60 -4.29
N VAL A 95 -2.71 10.78 -5.35
CA VAL A 95 -3.52 9.55 -5.41
C VAL A 95 -3.07 8.53 -4.35
N LEU A 96 -1.78 8.29 -4.22
CA LEU A 96 -1.25 7.36 -3.22
C LEU A 96 -1.48 7.86 -1.78
N ASP A 97 -1.35 9.16 -1.52
CA ASP A 97 -1.63 9.74 -0.18
C ASP A 97 -3.11 9.58 0.19
N THR A 98 -4.01 9.76 -0.79
CA THR A 98 -5.44 9.56 -0.59
C THR A 98 -5.77 8.09 -0.34
N LEU A 99 -5.15 7.17 -1.09
CA LEU A 99 -5.29 5.72 -0.89
C LEU A 99 -4.81 5.29 0.51
N GLU A 100 -3.65 5.77 0.94
CA GLU A 100 -3.09 5.51 2.27
C GLU A 100 -4.09 5.89 3.36
N LYS A 101 -4.61 7.13 3.32
CA LYS A 101 -5.56 7.62 4.32
C LYS A 101 -6.88 6.85 4.35
N CYS A 102 -7.37 6.43 3.18
CA CYS A 102 -8.58 5.60 3.09
C CYS A 102 -8.34 4.21 3.70
N LEU A 103 -7.19 3.58 3.42
CA LEU A 103 -6.82 2.26 3.94
C LEU A 103 -6.57 2.29 5.45
N SER A 104 -5.87 3.31 5.93
CA SER A 104 -5.60 3.51 7.37
C SER A 104 -6.88 3.79 8.17
N SER A 105 -7.94 4.26 7.51
CA SER A 105 -9.26 4.51 8.11
C SER A 105 -10.25 3.34 7.95
N GLN A 106 -9.80 2.20 7.39
CA GLN A 106 -10.70 1.08 7.08
C GLN A 106 -11.27 0.42 8.35
N PRO A 107 -12.60 0.19 8.43
CA PRO A 107 -13.20 -0.60 9.50
C PRO A 107 -12.74 -2.08 9.45
N LYS A 108 -12.68 -2.76 10.60
CA LYS A 108 -12.16 -4.15 10.70
C LYS A 108 -13.01 -5.22 9.98
N ASP A 109 -14.27 -4.92 9.65
CA ASP A 109 -15.18 -5.87 9.01
C ASP A 109 -15.10 -5.74 7.48
N THR A 110 -14.25 -6.58 6.85
CA THR A 110 -14.03 -6.58 5.41
C THR A 110 -15.05 -7.45 4.67
N THR A 111 -15.69 -6.92 3.62
CA THR A 111 -16.63 -7.68 2.77
C THR A 111 -15.93 -8.40 1.60
N ARG A 112 -16.60 -9.36 0.94
CA ARG A 112 -16.01 -10.16 -0.16
C ARG A 112 -15.61 -9.32 -1.39
N ASP A 113 -16.37 -8.28 -1.72
CA ASP A 113 -16.09 -7.41 -2.88
C ASP A 113 -14.84 -6.53 -2.66
N GLU A 114 -14.53 -6.23 -1.41
CA GLU A 114 -13.31 -5.49 -1.03
C GLU A 114 -12.05 -6.29 -1.33
N ALA A 115 -12.10 -7.62 -1.19
CA ALA A 115 -10.96 -8.50 -1.42
C ALA A 115 -10.48 -8.49 -2.89
N MET A 116 -11.37 -8.30 -3.88
CA MET A 116 -10.97 -8.21 -5.28
C MET A 116 -10.25 -6.89 -5.59
N ASN A 117 -10.81 -5.77 -5.14
CA ASN A 117 -10.20 -4.45 -5.32
C ASN A 117 -8.84 -4.37 -4.63
N VAL A 118 -8.70 -4.99 -3.45
CA VAL A 118 -7.43 -5.09 -2.72
C VAL A 118 -6.37 -5.85 -3.52
N LYS A 119 -6.72 -6.99 -4.15
CA LYS A 119 -5.75 -7.75 -4.97
C LYS A 119 -5.24 -6.94 -6.16
N LEU A 120 -6.14 -6.24 -6.83
CA LEU A 120 -5.80 -5.36 -7.95
C LEU A 120 -4.91 -4.21 -7.48
N LEU A 121 -5.28 -3.55 -6.39
CA LEU A 121 -4.49 -2.48 -5.80
C LEU A 121 -3.11 -2.96 -5.37
N LEU A 122 -3.01 -4.10 -4.69
CA LEU A 122 -1.74 -4.69 -4.27
C LEU A 122 -0.78 -4.85 -5.46
N ARG A 123 -1.27 -5.31 -6.62
CA ARG A 123 -0.45 -5.47 -7.82
C ARG A 123 0.16 -4.15 -8.28
N GLU A 124 -0.62 -3.08 -8.33
CA GLU A 124 -0.13 -1.75 -8.75
C GLU A 124 0.85 -1.18 -7.71
N ILE A 125 0.55 -1.33 -6.41
CA ILE A 125 1.44 -0.85 -5.34
C ILE A 125 2.80 -1.55 -5.37
N CYS A 126 2.84 -2.85 -5.66
CA CYS A 126 4.11 -3.56 -5.82
C CYS A 126 4.97 -2.97 -6.95
N GLN A 127 4.37 -2.54 -8.07
CA GLN A 127 5.12 -1.94 -9.18
C GLN A 127 5.82 -0.64 -8.78
N PHE A 128 5.19 0.19 -7.93
CA PHE A 128 5.82 1.40 -7.41
C PHE A 128 6.97 1.14 -6.44
N ILE A 129 6.94 -0.01 -5.75
CA ILE A 129 8.00 -0.41 -4.80
C ILE A 129 9.18 -1.03 -5.55
N SER A 130 8.90 -1.79 -6.61
CA SER A 130 9.90 -2.42 -7.48
C SER A 130 10.93 -1.42 -8.01
N SER A 131 12.14 -1.92 -8.28
CA SER A 131 13.32 -1.13 -8.66
C SER A 131 13.30 -0.56 -10.08
N ASP A 132 12.16 -0.62 -10.78
CA ASP A 132 12.06 -0.33 -12.22
C ASP A 132 11.95 1.16 -12.57
N TYR A 133 11.83 2.04 -11.57
CA TYR A 133 11.79 3.50 -11.80
C TYR A 133 13.20 4.08 -11.96
N PRO A 134 13.41 5.01 -12.92
CA PRO A 134 14.69 5.72 -13.06
C PRO A 134 15.06 6.42 -11.76
N ASN A 135 16.17 6.03 -11.15
CA ASN A 135 16.63 6.58 -9.86
C ASN A 135 17.01 8.08 -9.95
N ASP A 136 17.13 8.64 -11.15
CA ASP A 136 17.56 10.02 -11.37
C ASP A 136 16.45 11.05 -11.12
N ASN A 137 15.18 10.63 -11.04
CA ASN A 137 14.08 11.56 -10.77
C ASN A 137 13.91 11.80 -9.26
N PRO A 138 14.00 13.05 -8.76
CA PRO A 138 13.96 13.36 -7.34
C PRO A 138 12.62 13.04 -6.65
N MET A 139 11.55 12.80 -7.42
CA MET A 139 10.23 12.45 -6.89
C MET A 139 10.06 10.95 -6.66
N VAL A 140 10.91 10.11 -7.26
CA VAL A 140 10.83 8.63 -7.13
C VAL A 140 11.02 8.15 -5.68
N PRO A 141 11.95 8.70 -4.87
CA PRO A 141 12.05 8.33 -3.46
C PRO A 141 10.77 8.62 -2.66
N GLN A 142 10.12 9.77 -2.93
CA GLN A 142 8.86 10.12 -2.29
C GLN A 142 7.73 9.18 -2.73
N LEU A 143 7.70 8.83 -4.01
CA LEU A 143 6.75 7.87 -4.58
C LEU A 143 6.88 6.50 -3.90
N LYS A 144 8.11 5.97 -3.82
CA LYS A 144 8.41 4.70 -3.14
C LYS A 144 8.04 4.73 -1.65
N SER A 145 8.38 5.83 -0.97
CA SER A 145 8.01 6.05 0.44
C SER A 145 6.50 5.99 0.64
N LEU A 146 5.74 6.63 -0.23
CA LEU A 146 4.28 6.66 -0.13
C LEU A 146 3.64 5.32 -0.52
N ALA A 147 4.15 4.65 -1.56
CA ALA A 147 3.74 3.30 -1.91
C ALA A 147 3.97 2.31 -0.76
N SER A 148 5.10 2.43 -0.05
CA SER A 148 5.37 1.66 1.18
C SER A 148 4.31 1.92 2.26
N LYS A 149 3.88 3.17 2.47
CA LYS A 149 2.83 3.49 3.44
C LYS A 149 1.48 2.91 3.03
N VAL A 150 1.14 2.98 1.74
CA VAL A 150 -0.08 2.34 1.21
C VAL A 150 -0.04 0.83 1.43
N LEU A 151 1.08 0.16 1.15
CA LEU A 151 1.23 -1.28 1.38
C LEU A 151 1.12 -1.64 2.87
N PHE A 152 1.74 -0.84 3.74
CA PHE A 152 1.62 -1.00 5.18
C PHE A 152 0.16 -0.92 5.63
N ALA A 153 -0.56 0.14 5.24
CA ALA A 153 -1.97 0.33 5.56
C ALA A 153 -2.84 -0.81 5.00
N LEU A 154 -2.61 -1.23 3.76
CA LEU A 154 -3.31 -2.35 3.12
C LEU A 154 -3.12 -3.66 3.90
N SER A 155 -1.89 -3.92 4.35
CA SER A 155 -1.54 -5.17 5.05
C SER A 155 -2.14 -5.30 6.45
N LEU A 156 -2.61 -4.20 7.06
CA LEU A 156 -3.32 -4.24 8.35
C LEU A 156 -4.51 -5.20 8.30
N ASN A 157 -5.36 -5.04 7.28
CA ASN A 157 -6.57 -5.86 7.09
C ASN A 157 -6.39 -6.98 6.06
N ASN A 158 -5.36 -6.91 5.22
CA ASN A 158 -5.17 -7.83 4.09
C ASN A 158 -3.84 -8.60 4.12
N PHE A 159 -3.29 -8.83 5.31
CA PHE A 159 -2.02 -9.54 5.51
C PHE A 159 -1.96 -10.85 4.73
N ASN A 160 -3.01 -11.68 4.75
CA ASN A 160 -3.02 -12.97 4.06
C ASN A 160 -2.78 -12.85 2.54
N ALA A 161 -3.30 -11.80 1.90
CA ALA A 161 -3.11 -11.59 0.48
C ALA A 161 -1.64 -11.27 0.17
N VAL A 162 -1.03 -10.38 0.95
CA VAL A 162 0.39 -10.00 0.80
C VAL A 162 1.31 -11.16 1.16
N PHE A 163 1.04 -11.85 2.27
CA PHE A 163 1.77 -13.04 2.71
C PHE A 163 1.73 -14.16 1.66
N SER A 164 0.57 -14.42 1.05
CA SER A 164 0.44 -15.44 0.00
C SER A 164 1.30 -15.11 -1.21
N ARG A 165 1.38 -13.83 -1.60
CA ARG A 165 2.24 -13.36 -2.69
C ARG A 165 3.72 -13.56 -2.38
N ILE A 166 4.15 -13.17 -1.18
CA ILE A 166 5.54 -13.38 -0.70
C ILE A 166 5.87 -14.88 -0.69
N SER A 167 4.97 -15.70 -0.12
CA SER A 167 5.17 -17.15 0.02
C SER A 167 5.26 -17.84 -1.34
N LEU A 168 4.42 -17.43 -2.30
CA LEU A 168 4.48 -17.93 -3.67
C LEU A 168 5.82 -17.61 -4.33
N ARG A 169 6.33 -16.38 -4.19
CA ARG A 169 7.64 -16.02 -4.74
C ARG A 169 8.77 -16.81 -4.09
N LEU A 170 8.74 -16.99 -2.78
CA LEU A 170 9.73 -17.82 -2.07
C LEU A 170 9.68 -19.28 -2.54
N GLN A 171 8.48 -19.81 -2.79
CA GLN A 171 8.30 -21.14 -3.34
C GLN A 171 8.91 -21.25 -4.74
N GLU A 172 8.57 -20.35 -5.65
CA GLU A 172 9.10 -20.31 -7.02
C GLU A 172 10.63 -20.31 -7.03
N LEU A 173 11.25 -19.43 -6.24
CA LEU A 173 12.70 -19.30 -6.11
C LEU A 173 13.37 -20.49 -5.40
N SER A 174 12.62 -21.24 -4.57
CA SER A 174 13.13 -22.44 -3.90
C SER A 174 13.11 -23.68 -4.81
N THR A 175 12.22 -23.71 -5.80
CA THR A 175 12.09 -24.83 -6.74
C THR A 175 12.75 -24.58 -8.08
N SER A 176 13.12 -23.34 -8.39
CA SER A 176 13.75 -23.00 -9.66
C SER A 176 15.18 -23.54 -9.73
N SER A 177 15.31 -24.70 -10.40
CA SER A 177 16.58 -25.29 -10.81
C SER A 177 17.24 -24.52 -11.96
N THR A 178 16.53 -23.59 -12.58
CA THR A 178 16.96 -22.85 -13.77
C THR A 178 17.88 -21.67 -13.43
N GLN A 179 18.93 -21.51 -14.25
CA GLN A 179 19.81 -20.36 -14.27
C GLN A 179 19.11 -19.16 -14.93
N GLU A 180 18.08 -18.60 -14.29
CA GLU A 180 17.75 -17.21 -14.60
C GLU A 180 18.94 -16.34 -14.18
N GLU A 181 19.57 -15.66 -15.13
CA GLU A 181 20.73 -14.80 -14.87
C GLU A 181 20.34 -13.60 -13.98
N ASN A 182 19.06 -13.22 -13.97
CA ASN A 182 18.54 -12.12 -13.15
C ASN A 182 17.11 -12.40 -12.64
N PRO A 183 16.95 -13.24 -11.59
CA PRO A 183 15.65 -13.53 -11.02
C PRO A 183 15.09 -12.30 -10.26
N ASP A 184 13.79 -12.08 -10.36
CA ASP A 184 13.10 -10.96 -9.71
C ASP A 184 12.82 -11.25 -8.22
N TYR A 185 13.31 -10.35 -7.36
CA TYR A 185 13.15 -10.44 -5.90
C TYR A 185 12.16 -9.43 -5.31
N SER A 186 11.48 -8.64 -6.15
CA SER A 186 10.62 -7.53 -5.72
C SER A 186 9.56 -7.97 -4.70
N ASP A 187 8.96 -9.15 -4.91
CA ASP A 187 7.93 -9.67 -4.00
C ASP A 187 8.50 -10.10 -2.64
N ILE A 188 9.80 -10.44 -2.52
CA ILE A 188 10.46 -10.68 -1.23
C ILE A 188 10.64 -9.36 -0.48
N GLU A 189 11.01 -8.29 -1.19
CA GLU A 189 11.23 -6.98 -0.59
C GLU A 189 9.97 -6.40 0.06
N LEU A 190 8.77 -6.86 -0.32
CA LEU A 190 7.51 -6.48 0.33
C LEU A 190 7.50 -6.74 1.83
N ILE A 191 8.27 -7.73 2.32
CA ILE A 191 8.39 -8.07 3.75
C ILE A 191 8.76 -6.84 4.59
N GLN A 192 9.61 -5.94 4.07
CA GLN A 192 10.05 -4.76 4.82
C GLN A 192 8.97 -3.66 4.92
N HIS A 193 7.92 -3.72 4.10
CA HIS A 193 6.94 -2.66 3.92
C HIS A 193 5.57 -2.96 4.54
N ILE A 194 5.39 -4.18 5.05
CA ILE A 194 4.11 -4.62 5.62
C ILE A 194 4.03 -4.40 7.13
N ASN A 195 2.81 -4.18 7.60
CA ASN A 195 2.48 -4.16 9.01
C ASN A 195 2.45 -5.59 9.57
N VAL A 196 3.33 -5.84 10.53
CA VAL A 196 3.51 -7.14 11.18
C VAL A 196 3.45 -6.95 12.69
N ASP A 197 2.43 -7.55 13.33
CA ASP A 197 2.43 -7.84 14.76
C ASP A 197 3.30 -9.07 15.05
N VAL A 198 3.52 -9.39 16.33
CA VAL A 198 4.33 -10.54 16.75
C VAL A 198 3.85 -11.87 16.15
N ILE A 199 2.53 -12.07 15.99
CA ILE A 199 1.95 -13.32 15.46
C ILE A 199 2.27 -13.44 13.97
N ARG A 200 2.09 -12.35 13.21
CA ARG A 200 2.42 -12.26 11.78
C ARG A 200 3.92 -12.40 11.56
N LEU A 201 4.74 -11.81 12.43
CA LEU A 201 6.20 -11.94 12.37
C LEU A 201 6.64 -13.39 12.58
N ILE A 202 6.11 -14.09 13.59
CA ILE A 202 6.38 -15.53 13.80
C ILE A 202 5.99 -16.34 12.56
N ARG A 203 4.83 -16.05 11.96
CA ARG A 203 4.38 -16.73 10.74
C ARG A 203 5.33 -16.49 9.56
N LEU A 204 5.79 -15.27 9.36
CA LEU A 204 6.80 -14.94 8.34
C LEU A 204 8.11 -15.69 8.59
N LEU A 205 8.61 -15.69 9.82
CA LEU A 205 9.85 -16.40 10.18
C LEU A 205 9.73 -17.91 9.91
N ASN A 206 8.59 -18.52 10.27
CA ASN A 206 8.37 -19.95 10.00
C ASN A 206 8.36 -20.27 8.50
N GLU A 207 7.69 -19.44 7.68
CA GLU A 207 7.69 -19.60 6.23
C GLU A 207 9.10 -19.48 5.65
N THR A 208 9.85 -18.48 6.09
CA THR A 208 11.20 -18.21 5.56
C THR A 208 12.18 -19.29 5.95
N ILE A 209 12.15 -19.79 7.20
CA ILE A 209 12.99 -20.90 7.67
C ILE A 209 12.80 -22.16 6.81
N GLN A 210 11.56 -22.48 6.44
CA GLN A 210 11.27 -23.65 5.61
C GLN A 210 11.87 -23.56 4.20
N LYS A 211 11.92 -22.36 3.62
CA LYS A 211 12.42 -22.13 2.26
C LYS A 211 13.91 -21.77 2.19
N PHE A 212 14.47 -21.20 3.26
CA PHE A 212 15.79 -20.55 3.26
C PHE A 212 16.91 -21.42 2.66
N ARG A 213 16.97 -22.69 3.07
CA ARG A 213 18.03 -23.63 2.62
C ARG A 213 17.98 -23.95 1.13
N HIS A 214 16.83 -23.74 0.49
CA HIS A 214 16.61 -24.01 -0.93
C HIS A 214 16.78 -22.77 -1.80
N LEU A 215 16.90 -21.59 -1.20
CA LEU A 215 17.10 -20.34 -1.92
C LEU A 215 18.57 -20.17 -2.34
N LYS A 216 18.79 -19.55 -3.51
CA LYS A 216 20.12 -19.11 -3.96
C LYS A 216 20.63 -17.96 -3.07
N LYS A 217 21.96 -17.77 -3.04
CA LYS A 217 22.64 -16.78 -2.18
C LYS A 217 22.06 -15.35 -2.30
N ASN A 218 21.78 -14.88 -3.51
CA ASN A 218 21.22 -13.54 -3.73
C ASN A 218 19.81 -13.41 -3.14
N ALA A 219 18.95 -14.41 -3.34
CA ALA A 219 17.61 -14.45 -2.73
C ALA A 219 17.69 -14.50 -1.19
N GLN A 220 18.64 -15.27 -0.63
CA GLN A 220 18.88 -15.30 0.81
C GLN A 220 19.27 -13.92 1.36
N VAL A 221 20.15 -13.19 0.68
CA VAL A 221 20.57 -11.84 1.09
C VAL A 221 19.38 -10.87 1.09
N VAL A 222 18.61 -10.83 0.00
CA VAL A 222 17.42 -9.95 -0.09
C VAL A 222 16.40 -10.30 0.98
N LEU A 223 16.18 -11.60 1.22
CA LEU A 223 15.29 -12.07 2.26
C LEU A 223 15.74 -11.64 3.66
N MET A 224 17.02 -11.82 3.99
CA MET A 224 17.55 -11.43 5.30
C MET A 224 17.46 -9.92 5.53
N ASN A 225 17.83 -9.11 4.53
CA ASN A 225 17.72 -7.65 4.61
C ASN A 225 16.26 -7.20 4.78
N SER A 226 15.31 -7.90 4.16
CA SER A 226 13.89 -7.56 4.27
C SER A 226 13.32 -7.97 5.62
N LEU A 227 13.70 -9.14 6.13
CA LEU A 227 13.34 -9.60 7.47
C LEU A 227 13.91 -8.70 8.57
N GLU A 228 15.18 -8.30 8.46
CA GLU A 228 15.80 -7.40 9.43
C GLU A 228 15.01 -6.09 9.56
N ARG A 229 14.68 -5.48 8.42
CA ARG A 229 13.86 -4.26 8.39
C ARG A 229 12.45 -4.48 8.96
N ALA A 230 11.82 -5.63 8.66
CA ALA A 230 10.52 -5.96 9.24
C ALA A 230 10.56 -6.12 10.76
N ILE A 231 11.64 -6.68 11.31
CA ILE A 231 11.84 -6.82 12.76
C ILE A 231 12.00 -5.45 13.42
N TRP A 232 12.81 -4.55 12.84
CA TRP A 232 12.93 -3.17 13.32
C TRP A 232 11.60 -2.44 13.26
N ASN A 233 10.90 -2.52 12.13
CA ASN A 233 9.60 -1.88 11.95
C ASN A 233 8.55 -2.41 12.94
N TRP A 234 8.57 -3.72 13.26
CA TRP A 234 7.70 -4.30 14.29
C TRP A 234 8.00 -3.71 15.67
N MET A 235 9.27 -3.61 16.06
CA MET A 235 9.65 -3.02 17.36
C MET A 235 9.24 -1.56 17.47
N ASP A 236 9.39 -0.79 16.39
CA ASP A 236 8.99 0.62 16.35
C ASP A 236 7.46 0.80 16.36
N THR A 237 6.73 -0.08 15.68
CA THR A 237 5.26 0.00 15.54
C THR A 237 4.54 -0.54 16.78
N TYR A 238 5.06 -1.63 17.38
CA TYR A 238 4.44 -2.37 18.48
C TYR A 238 5.40 -2.53 19.67
N PRO A 239 5.91 -1.43 20.27
CA PRO A 239 6.92 -1.50 21.33
C PRO A 239 6.44 -2.27 22.58
N ASN A 240 5.13 -2.26 22.85
CA ASN A 240 4.54 -2.99 23.96
C ASN A 240 4.65 -4.51 23.79
N GLU A 241 4.48 -5.03 22.57
CA GLU A 241 4.62 -6.47 22.30
C GLU A 241 6.07 -6.93 22.56
N PHE A 242 7.04 -6.10 22.19
CA PHE A 242 8.45 -6.36 22.48
C PHE A 242 8.75 -6.34 23.98
N ALA A 243 8.23 -5.35 24.71
CA ALA A 243 8.38 -5.27 26.17
C ALA A 243 7.78 -6.50 26.88
N ASP A 244 6.58 -6.93 26.47
CA ASP A 244 5.91 -8.11 27.01
C ASP A 244 6.71 -9.39 26.77
N LEU A 245 7.32 -9.55 25.59
CA LEU A 245 8.18 -10.69 25.28
C LEU A 245 9.43 -10.73 26.17
N GLN A 246 10.05 -9.58 26.42
CA GLN A 246 11.19 -9.50 27.32
C GLN A 246 10.78 -9.91 28.74
N ASN A 247 9.67 -9.37 29.25
CA ASN A 247 9.17 -9.66 30.59
C ASN A 247 8.87 -11.15 30.79
N ARG A 248 8.21 -11.80 29.81
CA ARG A 248 7.94 -13.24 29.85
C ARG A 248 9.22 -14.07 29.93
N LYS A 249 10.27 -13.68 29.20
CA LYS A 249 11.58 -14.35 29.27
C LYS A 249 12.20 -14.21 30.66
N TYR A 250 12.12 -13.02 31.26
CA TYR A 250 12.61 -12.81 32.63
C TYR A 250 11.84 -13.62 33.68
N GLU A 251 10.53 -13.79 33.53
CA GLU A 251 9.74 -14.62 34.45
C GLU A 251 10.05 -16.11 34.32
N GLN A 252 10.30 -16.61 33.10
CA GLN A 252 10.70 -18.00 32.88
C GLN A 252 12.09 -18.32 33.44
N LEU A 253 13.01 -17.35 33.47
CA LEU A 253 14.35 -17.50 34.06
C LEU A 253 14.36 -17.48 35.59
N LYS A 254 13.26 -17.04 36.24
CA LYS A 254 13.10 -17.01 37.70
C LYS A 254 12.46 -18.29 38.26
N LYS A 255 12.02 -19.21 37.41
CA LYS A 255 11.48 -20.53 37.77
C LYS A 255 12.52 -21.61 37.56
#